data_AF-A0AAV9VJX5-F1
#
_entry.id   AF-A0AAV9VJX5-F1
#
_cell.length_a   1.000
_cell.length_b   1.000
_cell.length_c   1.000
_cell.angle_alpha   90.00
_cell.angle_beta   90.00
_cell.angle_gamma   90.00
#
_symmetry.space_group_name_H-M   'P 1'
#
loop_
_entity.id
_entity.type
_entity.pdbx_description
1 polymer ?
#
loop_
_entity_poly.entity_id
_entity_poly.type
_entity_poly.pdbx_seq_one_letter_code
_entity_poly.pdbx_strand_id
1 'polypeptide(L)'
;MAAPGGGYKEPVSTQLARALPDLPRFDQTRVPSTSRYILSGSYITEWLGFSKNVRDYIKNLNDGTKSVTGDSMEDILVPHVVTDQEDLIRTPNGIRQRIEEQLVEPIERILAASSPAVLPVELAAISFGDLDAAGLKFFIPNESEIVTIQTGTAGEGRNIRAVVEFRPPWVCELRNWPVASGTDQRNEMGRRLGQLCKYMNAFHLQYGMFTTYNSTIFLERSGLAEFKFSPVLQQSSANPSTREALLYFLNKVSKSQGFGGFIEPSSLAVLPASKPRTRQQGKCLVNGHYKSIECMPQSMVVRGESCVITSREGVLLGVFDPMSALNPRVYKGLFTDCRNARPTLAIMKIFKEDQEERFLSESISSEEMSSSKYLPDFMASGRTSGGYNTPGGLVVVKTFRPGSPLSDSVWDCLHRSTTYQEIFMSMKMALQDFRNRYLILNDLTRDDILWDSERQMLTIVDLESCSWQPEDRGPQSIVYEMAYLTGDYSLLSHANI
;
A
#
# COMPACT_ATOMS: atom_id res chain seq x y z
N MET A 1 -0.73 -43.28 25.22
CA MET A 1 0.01 -44.18 24.31
C MET A 1 0.58 -43.32 23.19
N ALA A 2 1.88 -43.07 23.18
CA ALA A 2 2.52 -42.37 22.07
C ALA A 2 2.61 -43.34 20.89
N ALA A 3 2.02 -42.99 19.76
CA ALA A 3 2.19 -43.75 18.52
C ALA A 3 3.69 -43.76 18.15
N PRO A 4 4.25 -44.90 17.72
CA PRO A 4 5.65 -44.99 17.35
C PRO A 4 5.94 -44.00 16.21
N GLY A 5 6.75 -42.98 16.49
CA GLY A 5 7.13 -41.89 15.58
C GLY A 5 8.07 -42.32 14.45
N GLY A 6 7.86 -43.48 13.85
CA GLY A 6 8.49 -43.91 12.61
C GLY A 6 7.69 -43.41 11.43
N GLY A 7 7.67 -42.09 11.21
CA GLY A 7 7.00 -41.50 10.05
C GLY A 7 7.52 -42.11 8.75
N TYR A 8 6.63 -42.39 7.80
CA TYR A 8 6.97 -42.82 6.45
C TYR A 8 8.05 -41.88 5.89
N LYS A 9 9.17 -42.44 5.42
CA LYS A 9 10.23 -41.68 4.76
C LYS A 9 10.16 -41.87 3.26
N GLU A 10 10.53 -40.85 2.52
CA GLU A 10 10.54 -40.86 1.06
C GLU A 10 11.80 -40.21 0.50
N PRO A 11 12.14 -40.49 -0.78
CA PRO A 11 13.28 -39.87 -1.43
C PRO A 11 13.18 -38.33 -1.49
N VAL A 12 14.31 -37.64 -1.32
CA VAL A 12 14.40 -36.17 -1.44
C VAL A 12 13.87 -35.70 -2.80
N SER A 13 14.24 -36.40 -3.89
CA SER A 13 13.77 -36.11 -5.25
C SER A 13 12.25 -36.12 -5.35
N THR A 14 11.60 -37.13 -4.76
CA THR A 14 10.14 -37.29 -4.73
C THR A 14 9.49 -36.14 -3.95
N GLN A 15 10.04 -35.78 -2.79
CA GLN A 15 9.51 -34.70 -1.97
C GLN A 15 9.65 -33.33 -2.66
N LEU A 16 10.78 -33.09 -3.35
CA LEU A 16 10.98 -31.86 -4.12
C LEU A 16 10.06 -31.79 -5.33
N ALA A 17 9.94 -32.85 -6.13
CA ALA A 17 9.13 -32.83 -7.35
C ALA A 17 7.62 -32.66 -7.09
N ARG A 18 7.16 -32.96 -5.86
CA ARG A 18 5.74 -32.89 -5.50
C ARG A 18 5.22 -31.44 -5.55
N ALA A 19 4.02 -31.29 -6.13
CA ALA A 19 3.22 -30.06 -6.03
C ALA A 19 2.87 -29.72 -4.57
N LEU A 20 2.52 -28.46 -4.30
CA LEU A 20 1.93 -28.09 -3.01
C LEU A 20 0.46 -28.53 -2.99
N PRO A 21 -0.06 -29.07 -1.87
CA PRO A 21 -1.47 -29.47 -1.78
C PRO A 21 -2.39 -28.26 -1.88
N ASP A 22 -3.62 -28.44 -2.39
CA ASP A 22 -4.57 -27.34 -2.49
C ASP A 22 -4.95 -26.78 -1.11
N LEU A 23 -5.22 -25.47 -1.06
CA LEU A 23 -5.81 -24.85 0.12
C LEU A 23 -7.34 -24.95 0.07
N PRO A 24 -8.01 -25.53 1.08
CA PRO A 24 -9.45 -25.43 1.20
C PRO A 24 -9.82 -23.95 1.40
N ARG A 25 -10.51 -23.35 0.41
CA ARG A 25 -10.79 -21.90 0.34
C ARG A 25 -11.82 -21.46 1.39
N PHE A 26 -11.63 -20.30 1.99
CA PHE A 26 -12.69 -19.54 2.67
C PHE A 26 -12.53 -18.02 2.45
N ASP A 27 -13.62 -17.34 2.10
CA ASP A 27 -13.66 -15.94 1.66
C ASP A 27 -13.70 -14.93 2.82
N GLN A 28 -12.61 -14.63 3.56
CA GLN A 28 -12.77 -13.71 4.72
C GLN A 28 -11.73 -12.62 5.03
N THR A 29 -10.75 -12.25 4.20
CA THR A 29 -10.02 -10.96 4.42
C THR A 29 -9.56 -10.29 3.12
N ARG A 30 -10.29 -9.27 2.63
CA ARG A 30 -10.00 -8.64 1.32
C ARG A 30 -9.07 -7.43 1.35
N VAL A 31 -8.41 -7.13 2.48
CA VAL A 31 -7.61 -5.91 2.58
C VAL A 31 -6.19 -6.18 2.08
N PRO A 32 -5.76 -5.61 0.94
CA PRO A 32 -4.39 -5.75 0.48
C PRO A 32 -3.41 -4.95 1.33
N SER A 33 -2.14 -5.38 1.32
CA SER A 33 -1.05 -4.53 1.78
C SER A 33 -1.10 -3.21 1.06
N THR A 34 -0.90 -2.14 1.82
CA THR A 34 -0.90 -0.76 1.30
C THR A 34 0.51 -0.18 1.23
N SER A 35 1.53 -1.03 1.02
CA SER A 35 2.89 -0.54 0.82
C SER A 35 2.94 0.48 -0.31
N ARG A 36 3.49 1.65 -0.01
CA ARG A 36 3.64 2.81 -0.91
C ARG A 36 4.83 2.69 -1.84
N TYR A 37 5.69 1.70 -1.62
CA TYR A 37 6.82 1.48 -2.48
C TYR A 37 6.27 0.89 -3.78
N ILE A 38 6.47 1.59 -4.90
CA ILE A 38 6.03 1.12 -6.22
C ILE A 38 7.28 0.92 -7.07
N LEU A 39 7.47 -0.30 -7.54
CA LEU A 39 8.47 -0.57 -8.56
C LEU A 39 7.87 -0.27 -9.94
N SER A 40 8.51 0.61 -10.72
CA SER A 40 8.07 0.82 -12.10
C SER A 40 8.32 -0.44 -12.93
N GLY A 41 7.37 -0.79 -13.80
CA GLY A 41 7.46 -1.92 -14.72
C GLY A 41 8.63 -1.83 -15.69
N SER A 42 9.23 -0.64 -15.89
CA SER A 42 10.47 -0.49 -16.67
C SER A 42 11.69 -1.12 -16.01
N TYR A 43 11.67 -1.27 -14.68
CA TYR A 43 12.74 -1.91 -13.91
C TYR A 43 12.50 -3.40 -13.65
N ILE A 44 11.42 -3.92 -14.21
CA ILE A 44 11.00 -5.30 -14.09
C ILE A 44 11.34 -6.01 -15.39
N THR A 45 12.22 -6.99 -15.28
CA THR A 45 12.63 -7.84 -16.39
C THR A 45 12.39 -9.31 -16.06
N GLU A 46 12.25 -10.13 -17.08
CA GLU A 46 12.15 -11.57 -16.88
C GLU A 46 13.52 -12.15 -16.54
N TRP A 47 13.55 -13.07 -15.57
CA TRP A 47 14.70 -13.91 -15.28
C TRP A 47 14.78 -15.02 -16.33
N LEU A 48 15.28 -14.63 -17.51
CA LEU A 48 15.39 -15.51 -18.66
C LEU A 48 16.17 -16.79 -18.30
N GLY A 49 15.59 -17.94 -18.65
CA GLY A 49 16.17 -19.26 -18.41
C GLY A 49 16.01 -19.79 -17.00
N PHE A 50 15.32 -19.10 -16.08
CA PHE A 50 15.13 -19.55 -14.69
C PHE A 50 14.67 -21.01 -14.60
N SER A 51 13.56 -21.37 -15.25
CA SER A 51 13.01 -22.74 -15.19
C SER A 51 13.96 -23.79 -15.76
N LYS A 52 14.74 -23.45 -16.79
CA LYS A 52 15.78 -24.33 -17.34
C LYS A 52 16.89 -24.52 -16.31
N ASN A 53 17.37 -23.45 -15.69
CA ASN A 53 18.42 -23.50 -14.68
C ASN A 53 18.01 -24.31 -13.45
N VAL A 54 16.74 -24.23 -13.04
CA VAL A 54 16.20 -25.09 -11.96
C VAL A 54 16.29 -26.55 -12.37
N ARG A 55 15.78 -26.92 -13.55
CA ARG A 55 15.83 -28.31 -14.03
C ARG A 55 17.25 -28.84 -14.17
N ASP A 56 18.13 -28.04 -14.77
CA ASP A 56 19.54 -28.41 -14.92
C ASP A 56 20.20 -28.59 -13.55
N TYR A 57 19.87 -27.74 -12.57
CA TYR A 57 20.36 -27.86 -11.20
C TYR A 57 19.87 -29.15 -10.52
N ILE A 58 18.57 -29.43 -10.56
CA ILE A 58 17.99 -30.65 -9.98
C ILE A 58 18.54 -31.91 -10.66
N LYS A 59 18.63 -31.91 -11.99
CA LYS A 59 19.23 -33.02 -12.73
C LYS A 59 20.68 -33.28 -12.30
N ASN A 60 21.48 -32.22 -12.19
CA ASN A 60 22.87 -32.35 -11.75
C ASN A 60 23.01 -32.86 -10.30
N LEU A 61 22.04 -32.58 -9.43
CA LEU A 61 22.00 -33.14 -8.08
C LEU A 61 21.62 -34.63 -8.11
N ASN A 62 20.65 -35.02 -8.95
CA ASN A 62 20.22 -36.41 -9.09
C ASN A 62 21.29 -37.31 -9.73
N ASP A 63 22.04 -36.81 -10.72
CA ASP A 63 23.03 -37.58 -11.46
C ASP A 63 24.26 -37.99 -10.61
N GLY A 64 24.33 -37.60 -9.32
CA GLY A 64 25.36 -38.04 -8.37
C GLY A 64 26.79 -37.55 -8.67
N THR A 65 27.03 -36.99 -9.85
CA THR A 65 28.36 -36.60 -10.37
C THR A 65 29.05 -35.48 -9.59
N LYS A 66 28.35 -34.82 -8.66
CA LYS A 66 28.93 -33.84 -7.73
C LYS A 66 28.91 -34.30 -6.28
N SER A 67 28.37 -35.48 -5.99
CA SER A 67 28.36 -35.98 -4.62
C SER A 67 29.73 -36.51 -4.24
N VAL A 68 30.32 -35.99 -3.16
CA VAL A 68 31.65 -36.43 -2.68
C VAL A 68 31.62 -37.91 -2.24
N THR A 69 30.44 -38.47 -1.97
CA THR A 69 30.24 -39.88 -1.53
C THR A 69 29.60 -40.79 -2.57
N GLY A 70 29.10 -40.25 -3.70
CA GLY A 70 28.42 -41.03 -4.74
C GLY A 70 26.95 -41.36 -4.47
N ASP A 71 26.39 -40.90 -3.35
CA ASP A 71 24.96 -41.05 -3.05
C ASP A 71 24.11 -40.12 -3.92
N SER A 72 22.99 -40.62 -4.45
CA SER A 72 22.01 -39.84 -5.22
C SER A 72 20.89 -39.31 -4.30
N MET A 73 20.10 -38.34 -4.79
CA MET A 73 18.91 -37.87 -4.06
C MET A 73 17.82 -38.93 -3.87
N GLU A 74 17.85 -40.00 -4.67
CA GLU A 74 16.95 -41.15 -4.50
C GLU A 74 17.29 -41.97 -3.26
N ASP A 75 18.54 -41.90 -2.81
CA ASP A 75 19.06 -42.69 -1.69
C ASP A 75 18.83 -42.01 -0.32
N ILE A 76 18.54 -40.71 -0.33
CA ILE A 76 18.29 -39.94 0.90
C ILE A 76 16.80 -39.97 1.24
N LEU A 77 16.49 -40.59 2.37
CA LEU A 77 15.12 -40.71 2.87
C LEU A 77 14.83 -39.65 3.94
N VAL A 78 13.89 -38.76 3.64
CA VAL A 78 13.41 -37.68 4.52
C VAL A 78 12.01 -37.99 5.04
N PRO A 79 11.65 -37.58 6.28
CA PRO A 79 10.30 -37.81 6.79
C PRO A 79 9.26 -37.11 5.91
N HIS A 80 8.22 -37.85 5.56
CA HIS A 80 7.09 -37.36 4.80
C HIS A 80 6.40 -36.21 5.54
N VAL A 81 6.02 -35.17 4.81
CA VAL A 81 5.19 -34.08 5.33
C VAL A 81 3.75 -34.42 5.00
N VAL A 82 2.93 -34.62 6.04
CA VAL A 82 1.51 -34.95 5.90
C VAL A 82 0.80 -33.82 5.16
N THR A 83 0.15 -34.16 4.06
CA THR A 83 -0.61 -33.21 3.23
C THR A 83 -2.06 -33.05 3.69
N ASP A 84 -2.58 -34.06 4.38
CA ASP A 84 -3.98 -34.21 4.72
C ASP A 84 -4.29 -33.48 6.02
N GLN A 85 -4.60 -32.19 5.91
CA GLN A 85 -5.25 -31.46 7.00
C GLN A 85 -6.45 -30.72 6.43
N GLU A 86 -7.63 -31.09 6.95
CA GLU A 86 -8.92 -30.47 6.62
C GLU A 86 -9.11 -29.11 7.31
N ASP A 87 -8.12 -28.66 8.08
CA ASP A 87 -8.21 -27.43 8.85
C ASP A 87 -8.33 -26.22 7.91
N LEU A 88 -9.48 -25.57 8.01
CA LEU A 88 -9.83 -24.40 7.22
C LEU A 88 -8.87 -23.24 7.56
N ILE A 89 -8.12 -22.79 6.56
CA ILE A 89 -7.27 -21.62 6.70
C ILE A 89 -8.11 -20.35 6.56
N ARG A 90 -8.26 -19.60 7.67
CA ARG A 90 -9.11 -18.40 7.73
C ARG A 90 -8.34 -17.10 7.93
N THR A 91 -7.05 -17.18 8.23
CA THR A 91 -6.25 -16.02 8.65
C THR A 91 -4.90 -15.99 7.91
N PRO A 92 -4.25 -14.81 7.81
CA PRO A 92 -2.88 -14.72 7.32
C PRO A 92 -1.91 -15.63 8.08
N ASN A 93 -2.08 -15.78 9.40
CA ASN A 93 -1.26 -16.68 10.22
C ASN A 93 -1.44 -18.15 9.83
N GLY A 94 -2.66 -18.59 9.50
CA GLY A 94 -2.87 -19.95 9.02
C GLY A 94 -2.25 -20.21 7.65
N ILE A 95 -2.25 -19.21 6.75
CA ILE A 95 -1.54 -19.30 5.46
C ILE A 95 -0.05 -19.41 5.70
N ARG A 96 0.49 -18.57 6.59
CA ARG A 96 1.90 -18.58 6.94
C ARG A 96 2.31 -19.94 7.50
N GLN A 97 1.58 -20.46 8.48
CA GLN A 97 1.81 -21.81 9.03
C GLN A 97 1.81 -22.85 7.91
N ARG A 98 0.89 -22.77 6.96
CA ARG A 98 0.84 -23.72 5.83
C ARG A 98 2.03 -23.60 4.88
N ILE A 99 2.53 -22.40 4.66
CA ILE A 99 3.76 -22.19 3.89
C ILE A 99 4.96 -22.76 4.66
N GLU A 100 5.04 -22.55 5.97
CA GLU A 100 6.09 -23.12 6.81
C GLU A 100 6.06 -24.66 6.74
N GLU A 101 4.92 -25.29 6.96
CA GLU A 101 4.75 -26.76 6.92
C GLU A 101 5.01 -27.37 5.53
N GLN A 102 4.49 -26.75 4.46
CA GLN A 102 4.48 -27.40 3.13
C GLN A 102 5.61 -26.97 2.22
N LEU A 103 6.26 -25.83 2.49
CA LEU A 103 7.33 -25.29 1.66
C LEU A 103 8.65 -25.18 2.44
N VAL A 104 8.65 -24.63 3.65
CA VAL A 104 9.90 -24.39 4.41
C VAL A 104 10.41 -25.66 5.07
N GLU A 105 9.58 -26.34 5.87
CA GLU A 105 9.97 -27.52 6.63
C GLU A 105 10.50 -28.67 5.76
N PRO A 106 9.91 -29.03 4.60
CA PRO A 106 10.49 -30.03 3.70
C PRO A 106 11.91 -29.64 3.28
N ILE A 107 12.13 -28.36 2.96
CA ILE A 107 13.44 -27.88 2.54
C ILE A 107 14.43 -27.92 3.71
N GLU A 108 14.03 -27.50 4.91
CA GLU A 108 14.88 -27.61 6.10
C GLU A 108 15.25 -29.07 6.43
N ARG A 109 14.29 -30.00 6.32
CA ARG A 109 14.55 -31.44 6.49
C ARG A 109 15.55 -31.95 5.45
N ILE A 110 15.43 -31.51 4.21
CA ILE A 110 16.37 -31.85 3.13
C ILE A 110 17.75 -31.27 3.45
N LEU A 111 17.84 -29.99 3.82
CA LEU A 111 19.10 -29.33 4.19
C LEU A 111 19.78 -30.02 5.38
N ALA A 112 19.00 -30.45 6.39
CA ALA A 112 19.51 -31.12 7.58
C ALA A 112 19.92 -32.58 7.33
N ALA A 113 19.20 -33.29 6.45
CA ALA A 113 19.51 -34.68 6.08
C ALA A 113 20.70 -34.76 5.11
N SER A 114 21.02 -33.67 4.44
CA SER A 114 22.10 -33.63 3.45
C SER A 114 23.45 -33.59 4.14
N SER A 115 24.19 -34.70 4.01
CA SER A 115 25.64 -34.67 4.22
C SER A 115 26.27 -33.60 3.29
N PRO A 116 27.39 -32.96 3.69
CA PRO A 116 28.23 -32.14 2.79
C PRO A 116 28.54 -32.78 1.45
N ALA A 117 28.37 -34.09 1.37
CA ALA A 117 28.50 -34.85 0.15
C ALA A 117 27.47 -34.48 -0.92
N VAL A 118 26.18 -34.30 -0.60
CA VAL A 118 25.12 -34.20 -1.64
C VAL A 118 24.65 -32.78 -1.90
N LEU A 119 24.57 -31.94 -0.87
CA LEU A 119 24.30 -30.52 -1.02
C LEU A 119 25.54 -29.70 -0.73
N PRO A 120 25.77 -28.58 -1.47
CA PRO A 120 26.81 -27.63 -1.13
C PRO A 120 26.77 -27.26 0.35
N VAL A 121 27.92 -27.27 1.03
CA VAL A 121 28.03 -26.97 2.48
C VAL A 121 27.39 -25.62 2.82
N GLU A 122 27.42 -24.68 1.89
CA GLU A 122 26.84 -23.35 2.06
C GLU A 122 25.31 -23.38 2.19
N LEU A 123 24.64 -24.42 1.67
CA LEU A 123 23.20 -24.62 1.86
C LEU A 123 22.85 -25.10 3.27
N ALA A 124 23.70 -25.89 3.91
CA ALA A 124 23.49 -26.35 5.29
C ALA A 124 23.55 -25.20 6.31
N ALA A 125 24.17 -24.09 5.94
CA ALA A 125 24.22 -22.87 6.75
C ALA A 125 22.97 -21.98 6.60
N ILE A 126 22.02 -22.35 5.73
CA ILE A 126 20.77 -21.60 5.55
C ILE A 126 19.81 -21.91 6.69
N SER A 127 19.20 -20.86 7.23
CA SER A 127 18.05 -20.98 8.14
C SER A 127 16.98 -19.95 7.78
N PHE A 128 15.73 -20.31 8.06
CA PHE A 128 14.60 -19.38 7.98
C PHE A 128 14.38 -18.76 9.35
N GLY A 129 14.17 -17.44 9.40
CA GLY A 129 14.02 -16.73 10.66
C GLY A 129 13.05 -15.56 10.57
N ASP A 130 12.43 -15.25 11.70
CA ASP A 130 11.55 -14.09 11.83
C ASP A 130 12.30 -12.77 11.72
N LEU A 131 11.62 -11.74 11.19
CA LEU A 131 12.10 -10.35 11.21
C LEU A 131 12.50 -9.89 12.62
N ASP A 132 11.78 -10.33 13.65
CA ASP A 132 12.05 -9.97 15.05
C ASP A 132 13.41 -10.50 15.50
N ALA A 133 13.76 -11.74 15.11
CA ALA A 133 15.06 -12.32 15.41
C ALA A 133 16.22 -11.63 14.68
N ALA A 134 15.92 -10.94 13.58
CA ALA A 134 16.86 -10.14 12.81
C ALA A 134 17.06 -8.71 13.36
N GLY A 135 16.35 -8.31 14.43
CA GLY A 135 16.47 -6.98 15.04
C GLY A 135 15.80 -5.86 14.23
N LEU A 136 14.87 -6.20 13.33
CA LEU A 136 14.35 -5.30 12.31
C LEU A 136 13.03 -4.58 12.67
N LYS A 137 12.57 -4.76 13.91
CA LYS A 137 11.27 -4.27 14.40
C LYS A 137 11.10 -2.75 14.30
N PHE A 138 12.21 -2.00 14.32
CA PHE A 138 12.20 -0.53 14.23
C PHE A 138 11.87 0.02 12.84
N PHE A 139 12.08 -0.75 11.77
CA PHE A 139 11.82 -0.29 10.40
C PHE A 139 10.41 -0.64 9.91
N ILE A 140 9.70 -1.53 10.61
CA ILE A 140 8.51 -2.20 10.08
C ILE A 140 7.49 -2.46 11.21
N PRO A 141 6.61 -1.49 11.53
CA PRO A 141 5.52 -1.74 12.45
C PRO A 141 4.50 -2.70 11.79
N ASN A 142 4.24 -3.85 12.43
CA ASN A 142 3.06 -4.72 12.23
C ASN A 142 2.96 -5.61 10.97
N GLU A 143 4.04 -6.17 10.44
CA GLU A 143 3.92 -7.14 9.33
C GLU A 143 4.45 -8.52 9.70
N SER A 144 3.53 -9.42 10.09
CA SER A 144 3.78 -10.84 10.37
C SER A 144 4.05 -11.69 9.12
N GLU A 145 4.14 -11.04 7.96
CA GLU A 145 4.11 -11.65 6.62
C GLU A 145 5.49 -11.79 5.98
N ILE A 146 6.56 -11.48 6.71
CA ILE A 146 7.93 -11.50 6.18
C ILE A 146 8.81 -12.48 6.95
N VAL A 147 9.54 -13.32 6.21
CA VAL A 147 10.59 -14.19 6.74
C VAL A 147 11.93 -13.82 6.12
N THR A 148 12.98 -13.91 6.92
CA THR A 148 14.36 -13.69 6.49
C THR A 148 15.05 -15.02 6.24
N ILE A 149 15.87 -15.08 5.20
CA ILE A 149 16.77 -16.20 4.94
C ILE A 149 18.14 -15.78 5.40
N GLN A 150 18.67 -16.51 6.37
CA GLN A 150 19.91 -16.18 7.05
C GLN A 150 20.98 -17.21 6.72
N THR A 151 22.22 -16.77 6.56
CA THR A 151 23.40 -17.66 6.48
C THR A 151 24.39 -17.40 7.60
N GLY A 152 25.10 -18.44 8.01
CA GLY A 152 26.15 -18.37 9.04
C GLY A 152 25.80 -19.21 10.27
N THR A 153 26.81 -19.44 11.12
CA THR A 153 26.63 -20.18 12.37
C THR A 153 26.26 -19.24 13.51
N ALA A 154 25.68 -19.77 14.60
CA ALA A 154 25.31 -18.97 15.76
C ALA A 154 26.51 -18.18 16.38
N GLY A 155 27.75 -18.63 16.15
CA GLY A 155 28.96 -17.97 16.64
C GLY A 155 29.54 -16.87 15.75
N GLU A 156 29.25 -16.87 14.44
CA GLU A 156 29.86 -15.94 13.46
C GLU A 156 28.92 -14.79 13.06
N GLY A 157 27.74 -14.72 13.66
CA GLY A 157 26.70 -13.77 13.31
C GLY A 157 25.87 -14.26 12.11
N ARG A 158 24.55 -14.17 12.24
CA ARG A 158 23.63 -14.52 11.15
C ARG A 158 23.49 -13.34 10.20
N ASN A 159 23.80 -13.57 8.93
CA ASN A 159 23.67 -12.57 7.88
C ASN A 159 22.38 -12.79 7.10
N ILE A 160 21.54 -11.77 6.99
CA ILE A 160 20.35 -11.82 6.14
C ILE A 160 20.83 -11.79 4.68
N ARG A 161 20.45 -12.79 3.90
CA ARG A 161 20.83 -12.92 2.48
C ARG A 161 19.67 -12.80 1.52
N ALA A 162 18.46 -13.10 1.99
CA ALA A 162 17.24 -12.87 1.24
C ALA A 162 16.07 -12.57 2.18
N VAL A 163 15.02 -12.02 1.59
CA VAL A 163 13.75 -11.73 2.26
C VAL A 163 12.63 -12.44 1.51
N VAL A 164 11.67 -12.95 2.27
CA VAL A 164 10.50 -13.65 1.76
C VAL A 164 9.27 -12.91 2.23
N GLU A 165 8.39 -12.56 1.30
CA GLU A 165 7.07 -12.01 1.59
C GLU A 165 5.97 -13.03 1.31
N PHE A 166 5.07 -13.19 2.27
CA PHE A 166 3.92 -14.08 2.19
C PHE A 166 2.64 -13.28 2.14
N ARG A 167 1.71 -13.70 1.29
CA ARG A 167 0.37 -13.10 1.22
C ARG A 167 -0.72 -14.14 1.20
N PRO A 168 -1.90 -13.84 1.75
CA PRO A 168 -3.05 -14.69 1.50
C PRO A 168 -3.43 -14.67 -0.01
N PRO A 169 -3.76 -15.81 -0.62
CA PRO A 169 -4.06 -15.86 -2.06
C PRO A 169 -5.30 -15.07 -2.49
N TRP A 170 -6.22 -14.79 -1.56
CA TRP A 170 -7.39 -13.94 -1.83
C TRP A 170 -7.08 -12.43 -1.76
N VAL A 171 -5.87 -12.05 -1.33
CA VAL A 171 -5.39 -10.67 -1.31
C VAL A 171 -4.63 -10.33 -2.60
N CYS A 172 -3.90 -11.30 -3.16
CA CYS A 172 -3.06 -11.11 -4.33
C CYS A 172 -3.04 -12.38 -5.20
N GLU A 173 -3.37 -12.24 -6.49
CA GLU A 173 -3.31 -13.33 -7.47
C GLU A 173 -2.23 -13.06 -8.54
N LEU A 174 -0.98 -13.47 -8.29
CA LEU A 174 0.16 -13.18 -9.18
C LEU A 174 -0.04 -13.65 -10.62
N ARG A 175 -0.85 -14.70 -10.83
CA ARG A 175 -1.17 -15.25 -12.15
C ARG A 175 -1.79 -14.22 -13.11
N ASN A 176 -2.41 -13.16 -12.58
CA ASN A 176 -3.06 -12.12 -13.38
C ASN A 176 -2.05 -11.11 -13.96
N TRP A 177 -0.78 -11.16 -13.54
CA TRP A 177 0.26 -10.20 -13.93
C TRP A 177 1.58 -10.90 -14.32
N PRO A 178 1.61 -11.64 -15.45
CA PRO A 178 2.84 -12.24 -15.94
C PRO A 178 3.93 -11.19 -16.20
N VAL A 179 5.18 -11.52 -15.87
CA VAL A 179 6.35 -10.67 -16.12
C VAL A 179 6.54 -10.39 -17.61
N ALA A 180 6.28 -11.39 -18.45
CA ALA A 180 6.44 -11.33 -19.91
C ALA A 180 5.41 -10.42 -20.61
N SER A 181 4.46 -9.87 -19.86
CA SER A 181 3.39 -9.03 -20.41
C SER A 181 3.81 -7.57 -20.63
N GLY A 182 2.88 -6.79 -21.19
CA GLY A 182 3.06 -5.35 -21.41
C GLY A 182 3.37 -4.55 -20.14
N THR A 183 3.86 -3.33 -20.33
CA THR A 183 4.32 -2.43 -19.26
C THR A 183 3.26 -2.20 -18.17
N ASP A 184 1.97 -2.16 -18.52
CA ASP A 184 0.89 -1.95 -17.54
C ASP A 184 0.75 -3.11 -16.55
N GLN A 185 0.87 -4.36 -17.01
CA GLN A 185 0.83 -5.52 -16.13
C GLN A 185 2.09 -5.59 -15.26
N ARG A 186 3.25 -5.22 -15.80
CA ARG A 186 4.49 -5.08 -15.01
C ARG A 186 4.37 -3.98 -13.96
N ASN A 187 3.77 -2.83 -14.29
CA ASN A 187 3.50 -1.78 -13.30
C ASN A 187 2.59 -2.28 -12.17
N GLU A 188 1.53 -3.03 -12.49
CA GLU A 188 0.66 -3.60 -11.47
C GLU A 188 1.39 -4.62 -10.60
N MET A 189 2.19 -5.51 -11.19
CA MET A 189 3.06 -6.41 -10.44
C MET A 189 4.04 -5.64 -9.53
N GLY A 190 4.62 -4.56 -10.03
CA GLY A 190 5.52 -3.69 -9.29
C GLY A 190 4.87 -2.96 -8.11
N ARG A 191 3.56 -2.67 -8.17
CA ARG A 191 2.78 -2.19 -7.01
C ARG A 191 2.63 -3.27 -5.95
N ARG A 192 2.36 -4.52 -6.35
CA ARG A 192 2.14 -5.64 -5.42
C ARG A 192 3.44 -6.08 -4.73
N LEU A 193 4.55 -6.04 -5.45
CA LEU A 193 5.86 -6.53 -4.98
C LEU A 193 6.77 -5.42 -4.46
N GLY A 194 6.27 -4.18 -4.43
CA GLY A 194 7.08 -3.06 -4.02
C GLY A 194 7.49 -3.12 -2.54
N GLN A 195 6.68 -3.74 -1.69
CA GLN A 195 7.06 -4.05 -0.31
C GLN A 195 8.30 -4.95 -0.23
N LEU A 196 8.28 -6.11 -0.87
CA LEU A 196 9.44 -6.98 -0.99
C LEU A 196 10.67 -6.21 -1.49
N CYS A 197 10.52 -5.39 -2.54
CA CYS A 197 11.62 -4.60 -3.10
C CYS A 197 12.15 -3.55 -2.10
N LYS A 198 11.27 -2.94 -1.31
CA LYS A 198 11.65 -2.03 -0.21
C LYS A 198 12.54 -2.76 0.81
N TYR A 199 12.19 -3.99 1.18
CA TYR A 199 13.00 -4.79 2.10
C TYR A 199 14.34 -5.19 1.47
N MET A 200 14.33 -5.61 0.21
CA MET A 200 15.58 -5.88 -0.51
C MET A 200 16.49 -4.66 -0.56
N ASN A 201 15.93 -3.45 -0.69
CA ASN A 201 16.71 -2.22 -0.67
C ASN A 201 17.26 -1.89 0.72
N ALA A 202 16.40 -1.91 1.74
CA ALA A 202 16.77 -1.58 3.11
C ALA A 202 17.90 -2.47 3.66
N PHE A 203 17.94 -3.73 3.22
CA PHE A 203 18.93 -4.72 3.66
C PHE A 203 20.01 -5.02 2.63
N HIS A 204 20.06 -4.25 1.53
CA HIS A 204 21.01 -4.44 0.42
C HIS A 204 21.06 -5.90 -0.09
N LEU A 205 19.89 -6.53 -0.15
CA LEU A 205 19.74 -7.91 -0.55
C LEU A 205 19.68 -8.02 -2.06
N GLN A 206 20.33 -9.07 -2.56
CA GLN A 206 20.30 -9.43 -3.97
C GLN A 206 19.06 -10.27 -4.30
N TYR A 207 18.53 -11.01 -3.34
CA TYR A 207 17.51 -12.03 -3.59
C TYR A 207 16.26 -11.79 -2.74
N GLY A 208 15.11 -12.06 -3.34
CA GLY A 208 13.81 -12.00 -2.66
C GLY A 208 12.86 -13.06 -3.19
N MET A 209 11.89 -13.45 -2.38
CA MET A 209 10.80 -14.34 -2.78
C MET A 209 9.46 -13.73 -2.37
N PHE A 210 8.46 -13.85 -3.22
CA PHE A 210 7.08 -13.54 -2.86
C PHE A 210 6.21 -14.75 -3.15
N THR A 211 5.37 -15.15 -2.20
CA THR A 211 4.44 -16.25 -2.41
C THR A 211 3.09 -16.01 -1.77
N THR A 212 2.05 -16.43 -2.48
CA THR A 212 0.68 -16.48 -1.96
C THR A 212 0.24 -17.89 -1.61
N TYR A 213 1.21 -18.82 -1.46
CA TYR A 213 1.02 -20.27 -1.50
C TYR A 213 0.57 -20.78 -2.87
N ASN A 214 -0.55 -20.25 -3.40
CA ASN A 214 -1.09 -20.62 -4.72
C ASN A 214 -0.16 -20.24 -5.87
N SER A 215 0.60 -19.16 -5.70
CA SER A 215 1.53 -18.66 -6.70
C SER A 215 2.80 -18.12 -6.06
N THR A 216 3.96 -18.43 -6.63
CA THR A 216 5.28 -18.03 -6.12
C THR A 216 6.11 -17.39 -7.22
N ILE A 217 6.87 -16.35 -6.86
CA ILE A 217 7.82 -15.68 -7.74
C ILE A 217 9.13 -15.42 -6.99
N PHE A 218 10.24 -15.60 -7.69
CA PHE A 218 11.59 -15.35 -7.18
C PHE A 218 12.19 -14.13 -7.87
N LEU A 219 12.87 -13.29 -7.09
CA LEU A 219 13.46 -12.05 -7.55
C LEU A 219 14.99 -12.12 -7.41
N GLU A 220 15.69 -11.70 -8.45
CA GLU A 220 17.13 -11.40 -8.44
C GLU A 220 17.33 -9.92 -8.79
N ARG A 221 17.99 -9.18 -7.91
CA ARG A 221 18.41 -7.81 -8.15
C ARG A 221 19.66 -7.81 -9.02
N SER A 222 19.56 -7.18 -10.19
CA SER A 222 20.69 -7.03 -11.13
C SER A 222 21.30 -5.64 -11.15
N GLY A 223 20.63 -4.66 -10.55
CA GLY A 223 21.09 -3.27 -10.47
C GLY A 223 20.50 -2.52 -9.29
N LEU A 224 20.78 -1.22 -9.19
CA LEU A 224 20.28 -0.39 -8.08
C LEU A 224 18.75 -0.35 -7.98
N ALA A 225 18.05 -0.40 -9.11
CA ALA A 225 16.59 -0.47 -9.14
C ALA A 225 16.06 -1.62 -10.01
N GLU A 226 16.94 -2.41 -10.63
CA GLU A 226 16.56 -3.43 -11.62
C GLU A 226 16.40 -4.80 -10.97
N PHE A 227 15.25 -5.42 -11.23
CA PHE A 227 14.88 -6.72 -10.71
C PHE A 227 14.51 -7.67 -11.85
N LYS A 228 15.06 -8.87 -11.78
CA LYS A 228 14.73 -10.01 -12.64
C LYS A 228 13.76 -10.92 -11.90
N PHE A 229 12.64 -11.24 -12.53
CA PHE A 229 11.58 -12.03 -11.93
C PHE A 229 11.49 -13.39 -12.60
N SER A 230 11.44 -14.46 -11.81
CA SER A 230 11.12 -15.78 -12.34
C SER A 230 9.72 -15.78 -12.99
N PRO A 231 9.40 -16.78 -13.83
CA PRO A 231 8.02 -17.09 -14.13
C PRO A 231 7.21 -17.30 -12.85
N VAL A 232 5.91 -16.98 -12.89
CA VAL A 232 5.00 -17.24 -11.77
C VAL A 232 4.76 -18.75 -11.70
N LEU A 233 5.27 -19.39 -10.66
CA LEU A 233 5.04 -20.81 -10.40
C LEU A 233 3.73 -20.99 -9.65
N GLN A 234 2.84 -21.80 -10.20
CA GLN A 234 1.60 -22.18 -9.51
C GLN A 234 1.89 -23.30 -8.50
N GLN A 235 1.07 -23.41 -7.45
CA GLN A 235 1.18 -24.48 -6.45
C GLN A 235 1.18 -25.89 -7.06
N SER A 236 0.43 -26.06 -8.15
CA SER A 236 0.30 -27.31 -8.93
C SER A 236 1.45 -27.55 -9.92
N SER A 237 2.44 -26.66 -9.97
CA SER A 237 3.59 -26.81 -10.87
C SER A 237 4.46 -27.98 -10.42
N ALA A 238 4.89 -28.79 -11.37
CA ALA A 238 5.74 -29.96 -11.13
C ALA A 238 6.98 -30.02 -12.04
N ASN A 239 7.22 -28.98 -12.87
CA ASN A 239 8.35 -28.98 -13.80
C ASN A 239 8.83 -27.56 -14.22
N PRO A 240 9.56 -26.84 -13.34
CA PRO A 240 9.93 -27.25 -12.00
C PRO A 240 8.77 -27.08 -11.01
N SER A 241 8.81 -27.81 -9.90
CA SER A 241 7.95 -27.55 -8.76
C SER A 241 8.38 -26.29 -8.00
N THR A 242 7.51 -25.77 -7.13
CA THR A 242 7.86 -24.65 -6.24
C THR A 242 9.00 -25.01 -5.28
N ARG A 243 9.06 -26.27 -4.81
CA ARG A 243 10.12 -26.74 -3.91
C ARG A 243 11.46 -26.88 -4.62
N GLU A 244 11.47 -27.40 -5.84
CA GLU A 244 12.68 -27.46 -6.68
C GLU A 244 13.23 -26.07 -6.97
N ALA A 245 12.34 -25.13 -7.31
CA ALA A 245 12.71 -23.74 -7.56
C ALA A 245 13.24 -23.05 -6.30
N LEU A 246 12.64 -23.31 -5.12
CA LEU A 246 13.11 -22.80 -3.84
C LEU A 246 14.52 -23.33 -3.53
N LEU A 247 14.78 -24.64 -3.70
CA LEU A 247 16.11 -25.20 -3.46
C LEU A 247 17.17 -24.56 -4.38
N TYR A 248 16.87 -24.41 -5.67
CA TYR A 248 17.76 -23.70 -6.61
C TYR A 248 18.01 -22.25 -6.18
N PHE A 249 16.95 -21.54 -5.77
CA PHE A 249 17.03 -20.18 -5.26
C PHE A 249 17.91 -20.09 -4.01
N LEU A 250 17.74 -20.98 -3.04
CA LEU A 250 18.58 -21.04 -1.84
C LEU A 250 20.06 -21.25 -2.19
N ASN A 251 20.37 -22.05 -3.22
CA ASN A 251 21.75 -22.22 -3.69
C ASN A 251 22.33 -20.96 -4.34
N LYS A 252 21.50 -20.07 -4.90
CA LYS A 252 21.93 -18.73 -5.31
C LYS A 252 22.15 -17.81 -4.11
N VAL A 253 21.24 -17.86 -3.14
CA VAL A 253 21.31 -17.06 -1.90
C VAL A 253 22.57 -17.41 -1.10
N SER A 254 22.91 -18.69 -0.93
CA SER A 254 24.10 -19.12 -0.18
C SER A 254 25.41 -18.65 -0.77
N LYS A 255 25.46 -18.48 -2.10
CA LYS A 255 26.63 -18.00 -2.84
C LYS A 255 26.68 -16.48 -2.97
N SER A 256 25.62 -15.78 -2.57
CA SER A 256 25.55 -14.33 -2.64
C SER A 256 26.41 -13.71 -1.55
N GLN A 257 27.24 -12.74 -1.92
CA GLN A 257 27.93 -11.88 -0.97
C GLN A 257 27.06 -10.68 -0.53
N GLY A 258 25.81 -10.60 -0.99
CA GLY A 258 24.97 -9.40 -0.87
C GLY A 258 25.17 -8.46 -2.07
N PHE A 259 24.41 -7.38 -2.12
CA PHE A 259 24.52 -6.40 -3.21
C PHE A 259 25.48 -5.27 -2.82
N GLY A 260 26.78 -5.47 -3.09
CA GLY A 260 27.81 -4.46 -2.88
C GLY A 260 27.73 -3.35 -3.94
N GLY A 261 27.57 -2.10 -3.50
CA GLY A 261 27.47 -0.94 -4.41
C GLY A 261 26.19 -0.11 -4.25
N PHE A 262 25.34 -0.42 -3.26
CA PHE A 262 24.21 0.44 -2.96
C PHE A 262 24.67 1.74 -2.30
N ILE A 263 24.58 2.83 -3.05
CA ILE A 263 24.48 4.17 -2.49
C ILE A 263 23.00 4.35 -2.21
N GLU A 264 22.60 4.54 -0.95
CA GLU A 264 21.23 4.93 -0.61
C GLU A 264 20.93 6.21 -1.38
N PRO A 265 20.09 6.15 -2.43
CA PRO A 265 19.74 7.36 -3.13
C PRO A 265 18.88 8.10 -2.11
N SER A 266 19.39 9.22 -1.60
CA SER A 266 18.70 10.12 -0.67
C SER A 266 17.33 10.56 -1.19
N SER A 267 17.03 10.21 -2.44
CA SER A 267 15.87 10.50 -3.24
C SER A 267 15.59 9.40 -4.27
N LEU A 268 15.47 8.12 -3.87
CA LEU A 268 14.64 7.17 -4.65
C LEU A 268 13.17 7.56 -4.43
N ALA A 269 12.86 8.79 -4.88
CA ALA A 269 11.52 9.21 -5.21
C ALA A 269 10.97 8.15 -6.17
N VAL A 270 9.75 7.71 -5.89
CA VAL A 270 8.87 7.06 -6.85
C VAL A 270 9.02 7.80 -8.18
N LEU A 271 9.82 7.26 -9.11
CA LEU A 271 9.98 7.89 -10.41
C LEU A 271 8.62 7.76 -11.07
N PRO A 272 7.92 8.86 -11.35
CA PRO A 272 6.58 8.80 -11.91
C PRO A 272 6.67 8.07 -13.25
N ALA A 273 5.76 7.12 -13.45
CA ALA A 273 5.52 6.51 -14.74
C ALA A 273 5.48 7.62 -15.80
N SER A 274 6.28 7.46 -16.85
CA SER A 274 6.49 8.37 -17.97
C SER A 274 5.35 9.38 -18.20
N LYS A 275 5.72 10.66 -18.16
CA LYS A 275 4.86 11.83 -18.41
C LYS A 275 3.82 11.54 -19.52
N PRO A 276 2.50 11.67 -19.26
CA PRO A 276 1.54 11.76 -20.34
C PRO A 276 1.93 12.97 -21.19
N ARG A 277 1.96 12.77 -22.52
CA ARG A 277 2.19 13.83 -23.50
C ARG A 277 1.30 15.02 -23.15
N THR A 278 1.95 16.14 -22.81
CA THR A 278 1.34 17.45 -22.59
C THR A 278 0.50 17.83 -23.80
N ARG A 279 -0.82 17.62 -23.71
CA ARG A 279 -1.76 18.53 -24.37
C ARG A 279 -1.74 19.81 -23.55
N GLN A 280 -1.38 20.89 -24.23
CA GLN A 280 -1.43 22.25 -23.71
C GLN A 280 -2.84 22.52 -23.17
N GLN A 281 -2.99 22.49 -21.85
CA GLN A 281 -4.05 23.25 -21.17
C GLN A 281 -3.34 24.34 -20.38
N GLY A 282 -3.88 25.54 -20.54
CA GLY A 282 -3.30 26.79 -20.08
C GLY A 282 -2.98 26.77 -18.59
N LYS A 283 -1.89 27.47 -18.28
CA LYS A 283 -1.51 28.05 -17.00
C LYS A 283 -2.66 28.09 -15.97
N CYS A 284 -2.81 27.02 -15.19
CA CYS A 284 -3.29 27.14 -13.83
C CYS A 284 -2.07 26.82 -12.97
N LEU A 285 -1.46 27.86 -12.40
CA LEU A 285 -0.33 27.73 -11.48
C LEU A 285 -0.86 27.10 -10.19
N VAL A 286 -1.01 25.78 -10.19
CA VAL A 286 -1.22 25.01 -8.96
C VAL A 286 0.12 25.00 -8.23
N ASN A 287 0.16 25.74 -7.12
CA ASN A 287 1.29 26.18 -6.31
C ASN A 287 1.47 27.69 -6.46
N GLY A 288 0.57 28.45 -5.82
CA GLY A 288 0.87 29.80 -5.40
C GLY A 288 2.26 29.83 -4.79
N HIS A 289 3.06 30.83 -5.14
CA HIS A 289 4.45 30.99 -4.72
C HIS A 289 4.64 30.77 -3.22
N TYR A 290 4.83 29.51 -2.80
CA TYR A 290 5.53 29.16 -1.59
C TYR A 290 6.96 29.58 -1.84
N LYS A 291 7.26 30.85 -1.58
CA LYS A 291 8.64 31.27 -1.35
C LYS A 291 9.17 30.28 -0.33
N SER A 292 10.20 29.52 -0.70
CA SER A 292 10.94 28.68 0.22
C SER A 292 11.59 29.61 1.24
N ILE A 293 10.83 29.99 2.26
CA ILE A 293 11.39 30.61 3.43
C ILE A 293 12.15 29.47 4.09
N GLU A 294 13.47 29.58 4.12
CA GLU A 294 14.37 28.71 4.89
C GLU A 294 14.02 28.85 6.38
N CYS A 295 12.89 28.30 6.79
CA CYS A 295 12.54 28.15 8.18
C CYS A 295 13.14 26.82 8.62
N MET A 296 14.13 26.87 9.52
CA MET A 296 14.67 25.67 10.15
C MET A 296 13.50 24.89 10.78
N PRO A 297 13.31 23.61 10.44
CA PRO A 297 12.20 22.84 10.96
C PRO A 297 12.30 22.79 12.49
N GLN A 298 11.28 23.32 13.17
CA GLN A 298 11.16 23.14 14.60
C GLN A 298 10.88 21.67 14.90
N SER A 299 11.44 21.13 15.98
CA SER A 299 11.22 19.74 16.38
C SER A 299 9.73 19.49 16.61
N MET A 300 9.13 18.61 15.80
CA MET A 300 7.74 18.20 15.93
C MET A 300 7.68 16.83 16.60
N VAL A 301 6.78 16.69 17.58
CA VAL A 301 6.54 15.39 18.23
C VAL A 301 5.60 14.58 17.36
N VAL A 302 6.09 13.47 16.82
CA VAL A 302 5.29 12.50 16.06
C VAL A 302 4.96 11.33 16.99
N ARG A 303 3.67 11.08 17.24
CA ARG A 303 3.19 9.92 18.00
C ARG A 303 2.88 8.78 17.03
N GLY A 304 2.79 7.54 17.53
CA GLY A 304 2.51 6.36 16.68
C GLY A 304 1.18 6.42 15.92
N GLU A 305 0.24 7.24 16.39
CA GLU A 305 -1.08 7.45 15.75
C GLU A 305 -1.11 8.67 14.83
N SER A 306 -0.07 9.52 14.86
CA SER A 306 0.01 10.75 14.10
C SER A 306 0.12 10.47 12.60
N CYS A 307 -0.50 11.34 11.80
CA CYS A 307 -0.38 11.38 10.36
C CYS A 307 0.60 12.48 9.95
N VAL A 308 1.75 12.10 9.39
CA VAL A 308 2.68 13.06 8.78
C VAL A 308 2.16 13.46 7.41
N ILE A 309 1.99 14.76 7.18
CA ILE A 309 1.46 15.32 5.94
C ILE A 309 2.59 15.98 5.17
N THR A 310 2.79 15.56 3.92
CA THR A 310 3.81 16.09 3.02
C THR A 310 3.20 16.66 1.75
N SER A 311 3.88 17.60 1.11
CA SER A 311 3.54 18.04 -0.24
C SER A 311 3.71 16.90 -1.26
N ARG A 312 3.33 17.14 -2.52
CA ARG A 312 3.57 16.18 -3.62
C ARG A 312 5.07 15.93 -3.85
N GLU A 313 5.91 16.90 -3.55
CA GLU A 313 7.36 16.88 -3.64
C GLU A 313 8.04 16.26 -2.40
N GLY A 314 7.26 15.84 -1.40
CA GLY A 314 7.77 15.23 -0.16
C GLY A 314 8.20 16.24 0.92
N VAL A 315 7.87 17.53 0.76
CA VAL A 315 8.16 18.55 1.78
C VAL A 315 7.21 18.37 2.95
N LEU A 316 7.71 18.34 4.19
CA LEU A 316 6.87 18.27 5.38
C LEU A 316 5.99 19.53 5.51
N LEU A 317 4.67 19.34 5.53
CA LEU A 317 3.69 20.42 5.73
C LEU A 317 3.19 20.48 7.17
N GLY A 318 3.15 19.34 7.86
CA GLY A 318 2.74 19.29 9.26
C GLY A 318 2.42 17.88 9.74
N VAL A 319 1.91 17.81 10.96
CA VAL A 319 1.53 16.57 11.63
C VAL A 319 0.09 16.70 12.10
N PHE A 320 -0.73 15.71 11.78
CA PHE A 320 -2.12 15.63 12.18
C PHE A 320 -2.30 14.51 13.20
N ASP A 321 -2.74 14.84 14.40
CA ASP A 321 -3.04 13.89 15.48
C ASP A 321 -4.55 13.58 15.47
N PRO A 322 -4.97 12.43 14.93
CA PRO A 322 -6.39 12.07 14.87
C PRO A 322 -6.95 11.82 16.28
N MET A 323 -8.16 12.33 16.55
CA MET A 323 -8.88 12.12 17.81
C MET A 323 -10.11 11.23 17.61
N SER A 324 -10.84 11.43 16.51
CA SER A 324 -12.05 10.65 16.20
C SER A 324 -12.31 10.63 14.70
N ALA A 325 -12.74 9.48 14.17
CA ALA A 325 -13.28 9.40 12.82
C ALA A 325 -14.75 9.91 12.81
N LEU A 326 -15.05 10.86 11.94
CA LEU A 326 -16.44 11.32 11.69
C LEU A 326 -17.12 10.44 10.66
N ASN A 327 -16.36 9.97 9.68
CA ASN A 327 -16.75 8.94 8.72
C ASN A 327 -15.48 8.22 8.21
N PRO A 328 -15.58 7.19 7.33
CA PRO A 328 -14.41 6.42 6.88
C PRO A 328 -13.32 7.23 6.14
N ARG A 329 -13.59 8.47 5.75
CA ARG A 329 -12.66 9.36 5.03
C ARG A 329 -12.37 10.67 5.76
N VAL A 330 -13.09 10.99 6.83
CA VAL A 330 -13.03 12.30 7.50
C VAL A 330 -12.71 12.11 8.98
N TYR A 331 -11.61 12.73 9.41
CA TYR A 331 -11.06 12.62 10.75
C TYR A 331 -11.02 13.99 11.42
N LYS A 332 -11.44 14.05 12.68
CA LYS A 332 -11.27 15.22 13.54
C LYS A 332 -10.02 15.03 14.40
N GLY A 333 -9.21 16.08 14.54
CA GLY A 333 -7.93 15.99 15.25
C GLY A 333 -7.25 17.34 15.45
N LEU A 334 -5.99 17.30 15.88
CA LEU A 334 -5.14 18.47 16.02
C LEU A 334 -4.11 18.50 14.88
N PHE A 335 -4.08 19.57 14.10
CA PHE A 335 -3.05 19.79 13.09
C PHE A 335 -2.00 20.77 13.61
N THR A 336 -0.74 20.37 13.56
CA THR A 336 0.41 21.23 13.85
C THR A 336 1.11 21.51 12.53
N ASP A 337 1.09 22.77 12.09
CA ASP A 337 1.78 23.22 10.87
C ASP A 337 3.29 23.25 11.13
N CYS A 338 4.11 22.83 10.18
CA CYS A 338 5.57 22.88 10.31
C CYS A 338 6.12 24.30 10.51
N ARG A 339 5.38 25.33 10.08
CA ARG A 339 5.70 26.75 10.26
C ARG A 339 5.17 27.31 11.57
N ASN A 340 4.04 26.78 12.04
CA ASN A 340 3.36 27.24 13.24
C ASN A 340 3.26 26.10 14.25
N ALA A 341 4.14 26.09 15.26
CA ALA A 341 4.19 25.06 16.29
C ALA A 341 2.97 25.00 17.22
N ARG A 342 1.90 25.78 16.96
CA ARG A 342 0.66 25.74 17.74
C ARG A 342 -0.34 24.77 17.09
N PRO A 343 -0.69 23.67 17.78
CA PRO A 343 -1.73 22.77 17.31
C PRO A 343 -3.08 23.49 17.17
N THR A 344 -3.76 23.26 16.06
CA THR A 344 -5.08 23.82 15.75
C THR A 344 -6.08 22.70 15.54
N LEU A 345 -7.29 22.86 16.09
CA LEU A 345 -8.35 21.88 15.90
C LEU A 345 -8.80 21.87 14.42
N ALA A 346 -8.71 20.71 13.80
CA ALA A 346 -8.82 20.55 12.36
C ALA A 346 -9.63 19.31 11.97
N ILE A 347 -10.07 19.31 10.71
CA ILE A 347 -10.57 18.15 9.98
C ILE A 347 -9.55 17.77 8.92
N MET A 348 -9.25 16.48 8.82
CA MET A 348 -8.50 15.89 7.71
C MET A 348 -9.44 14.99 6.91
N LYS A 349 -9.63 15.31 5.63
CA LYS A 349 -10.33 14.47 4.66
C LYS A 349 -9.31 13.72 3.80
N ILE A 350 -9.48 12.41 3.69
CA ILE A 350 -8.57 11.50 2.99
C ILE A 350 -9.23 10.97 1.72
N PHE A 351 -8.51 11.08 0.62
CA PHE A 351 -8.87 10.58 -0.70
C PHE A 351 -7.92 9.44 -1.07
N LYS A 352 -8.47 8.40 -1.70
CA LYS A 352 -7.65 7.37 -2.33
C LYS A 352 -6.94 7.94 -3.56
N GLU A 353 -5.84 7.32 -3.98
CA GLU A 353 -5.09 7.80 -5.15
C GLU A 353 -5.88 7.74 -6.46
N ASP A 354 -6.81 6.79 -6.59
CA ASP A 354 -7.75 6.72 -7.72
C ASP A 354 -8.83 7.82 -7.71
N GLN A 355 -8.87 8.63 -6.65
CA GLN A 355 -9.76 9.79 -6.50
C GLN A 355 -9.02 11.13 -6.67
N GLU A 356 -7.90 11.15 -7.41
CA GLU A 356 -7.07 12.34 -7.59
C GLU A 356 -7.86 13.56 -8.11
N GLU A 357 -8.81 13.37 -9.03
CA GLU A 357 -9.62 14.47 -9.57
C GLU A 357 -10.48 15.14 -8.48
N ARG A 358 -11.11 14.35 -7.61
CA ARG A 358 -11.90 14.84 -6.46
C ARG A 358 -11.03 15.56 -5.44
N PHE A 359 -9.85 15.01 -5.16
CA PHE A 359 -8.85 15.64 -4.30
C PHE A 359 -8.39 16.99 -4.87
N LEU A 360 -8.12 17.07 -6.17
CA LEU A 360 -7.69 18.30 -6.82
C LEU A 360 -8.81 19.36 -6.78
N SER A 361 -10.05 18.99 -7.08
CA SER A 361 -11.21 19.86 -6.96
C SER A 361 -11.35 20.41 -5.53
N GLU A 362 -11.35 19.53 -4.52
CA GLU A 362 -11.43 19.91 -3.11
C GLU A 362 -10.30 20.87 -2.72
N SER A 363 -9.06 20.51 -3.04
CA SER A 363 -7.87 21.26 -2.61
C SER A 363 -7.85 22.65 -3.21
N ILE A 364 -8.02 22.76 -4.53
CA ILE A 364 -7.90 24.04 -5.24
C ILE A 364 -9.06 24.96 -4.83
N SER A 365 -10.29 24.45 -4.79
CA SER A 365 -11.45 25.25 -4.37
C SER A 365 -11.34 25.72 -2.93
N SER A 366 -10.76 24.90 -2.04
CA SER A 366 -10.56 25.30 -0.63
C SER A 366 -9.50 26.38 -0.48
N GLU A 367 -8.42 26.31 -1.24
CA GLU A 367 -7.36 27.32 -1.25
C GLU A 367 -7.87 28.65 -1.81
N GLU A 368 -8.56 28.60 -2.96
CA GLU A 368 -9.16 29.77 -3.61
C GLU A 368 -10.17 30.46 -2.70
N MET A 369 -10.93 29.67 -1.93
CA MET A 369 -11.96 30.18 -1.02
C MET A 369 -11.47 30.42 0.41
N SER A 370 -10.16 30.38 0.66
CA SER A 370 -9.58 30.46 2.02
C SER A 370 -9.95 31.72 2.82
N SER A 371 -10.36 32.80 2.14
CA SER A 371 -10.83 34.05 2.77
C SER A 371 -12.34 34.11 3.00
N SER A 372 -13.10 33.09 2.58
CA SER A 372 -14.54 33.04 2.78
C SER A 372 -14.89 32.70 4.23
N LYS A 373 -15.80 33.48 4.82
CA LYS A 373 -16.35 33.17 6.16
C LYS A 373 -17.31 31.97 6.17
N TYR A 374 -17.72 31.51 5.00
CA TYR A 374 -18.68 30.40 4.83
C TYR A 374 -17.99 29.05 4.70
N LEU A 375 -16.67 29.00 4.86
CA LEU A 375 -15.88 27.79 4.75
C LEU A 375 -14.96 27.60 5.96
N PRO A 376 -14.57 26.35 6.24
CA PRO A 376 -13.41 26.09 7.06
C PRO A 376 -12.13 26.65 6.43
N ASP A 377 -11.30 27.34 7.21
CA ASP A 377 -10.03 27.87 6.74
C ASP A 377 -9.14 26.72 6.25
N PHE A 378 -8.62 26.84 5.03
CA PHE A 378 -7.70 25.88 4.42
C PHE A 378 -6.34 25.94 5.13
N MET A 379 -5.81 24.78 5.52
CA MET A 379 -4.55 24.71 6.25
C MET A 379 -3.45 24.07 5.41
N ALA A 380 -3.73 22.92 4.81
CA ALA A 380 -2.78 22.18 4.00
C ALA A 380 -3.48 21.21 3.04
N SER A 381 -2.84 20.90 1.92
CA SER A 381 -3.17 19.73 1.11
C SER A 381 -1.90 19.00 0.69
N GLY A 382 -1.99 17.68 0.55
CA GLY A 382 -0.81 16.89 0.28
C GLY A 382 -1.07 15.39 0.36
N ARG A 383 -0.10 14.65 0.88
CA ARG A 383 -0.13 13.20 1.04
C ARG A 383 0.14 12.85 2.49
N THR A 384 -0.54 11.84 3.02
CA THR A 384 -0.23 11.29 4.35
C THR A 384 0.21 9.85 4.24
N SER A 385 1.18 9.48 5.09
CA SER A 385 1.46 8.15 5.70
C SER A 385 0.29 7.20 5.93
N GLY A 386 -0.81 7.81 6.35
CA GLY A 386 -1.65 7.17 7.34
C GLY A 386 -0.95 7.12 8.71
N GLY A 387 -1.72 6.76 9.71
CA GLY A 387 -1.28 6.42 11.06
C GLY A 387 -1.85 5.05 11.44
N TYR A 388 -1.68 4.63 12.69
CA TYR A 388 -2.16 3.31 13.16
C TYR A 388 -3.63 3.01 12.79
N ASN A 389 -4.53 4.00 12.91
CA ASN A 389 -5.97 3.88 12.63
C ASN A 389 -6.46 4.80 11.50
N THR A 390 -5.53 5.34 10.70
CA THR A 390 -5.87 6.32 9.68
C THR A 390 -5.24 5.90 8.36
N PRO A 391 -6.01 5.73 7.28
CA PRO A 391 -5.48 5.22 6.03
C PRO A 391 -4.53 6.22 5.39
N GLY A 392 -3.66 5.69 4.54
CA GLY A 392 -2.86 6.49 3.63
C GLY A 392 -3.66 7.09 2.48
N GLY A 393 -3.21 8.23 1.95
CA GLY A 393 -3.82 8.80 0.75
C GLY A 393 -3.43 10.25 0.48
N LEU A 394 -4.18 10.87 -0.42
CA LEU A 394 -4.18 12.32 -0.64
C LEU A 394 -5.03 12.97 0.44
N VAL A 395 -4.63 14.11 0.98
CA VAL A 395 -5.31 14.73 2.13
C VAL A 395 -5.54 16.21 1.94
N VAL A 396 -6.69 16.66 2.42
CA VAL A 396 -6.99 18.08 2.62
C VAL A 396 -7.26 18.30 4.11
N VAL A 397 -6.56 19.26 4.69
CA VAL A 397 -6.70 19.67 6.09
C VAL A 397 -7.29 21.06 6.16
N LYS A 398 -8.35 21.19 6.94
CA LYS A 398 -9.06 22.45 7.18
C LYS A 398 -9.33 22.62 8.67
N THR A 399 -9.56 23.85 9.11
CA THR A 399 -10.01 24.11 10.49
C THR A 399 -11.30 23.37 10.82
N PHE A 400 -11.51 22.99 12.07
CA PHE A 400 -12.78 22.44 12.52
C PHE A 400 -13.79 23.57 12.74
N ARG A 401 -14.93 23.54 12.05
CA ARG A 401 -16.07 24.42 12.30
C ARG A 401 -17.17 23.61 12.99
N PRO A 402 -17.65 24.01 14.18
CA PRO A 402 -18.81 23.38 14.80
C PRO A 402 -20.07 23.66 13.98
N GLY A 403 -21.06 22.78 14.11
CA GLY A 403 -22.36 22.93 13.46
C GLY A 403 -23.01 21.57 13.25
N SER A 404 -24.33 21.58 13.11
CA SER A 404 -25.11 20.40 12.74
C SER A 404 -25.46 20.45 11.26
N PRO A 405 -25.37 19.32 10.52
CA PRO A 405 -25.83 19.28 9.14
C PRO A 405 -27.32 19.58 9.07
N LEU A 406 -27.72 20.30 8.03
CA LEU A 406 -29.12 20.67 7.78
C LEU A 406 -29.91 19.53 7.13
N SER A 407 -29.76 18.31 7.63
CA SER A 407 -30.47 17.13 7.12
C SER A 407 -31.97 17.38 7.03
N ASP A 408 -32.67 16.61 6.18
CA ASP A 408 -34.09 16.82 5.88
C ASP A 408 -34.97 16.98 7.13
N SER A 409 -34.71 16.16 8.17
CA SER A 409 -35.46 16.22 9.42
C SER A 409 -35.23 17.52 10.19
N VAL A 410 -34.00 18.06 10.17
CA VAL A 410 -33.66 19.35 10.79
C VAL A 410 -34.27 20.50 9.98
N TRP A 411 -34.18 20.44 8.66
CA TRP A 411 -34.71 21.46 7.75
C TRP A 411 -36.23 21.62 7.86
N ASP A 412 -36.97 20.51 7.90
CA ASP A 412 -38.43 20.51 8.04
C ASP A 412 -38.89 21.16 9.36
N CYS A 413 -38.11 20.96 10.43
CA CYS A 413 -38.35 21.61 11.71
C CYS A 413 -38.07 23.11 11.67
N LEU A 414 -37.06 23.52 10.91
CA LEU A 414 -36.66 24.92 10.78
C LEU A 414 -37.66 25.75 9.97
N HIS A 415 -38.37 25.18 9.00
CA HIS A 415 -39.28 25.95 8.12
C HIS A 415 -40.37 26.74 8.86
N ARG A 416 -40.65 26.38 10.11
CA ARG A 416 -41.62 27.08 10.99
C ARG A 416 -40.96 28.05 11.98
N SER A 417 -39.64 28.19 11.95
CA SER A 417 -38.83 29.01 12.84
C SER A 417 -38.40 30.32 12.17
N THR A 418 -38.21 31.36 12.96
CA THR A 418 -37.56 32.62 12.52
C THR A 418 -36.13 32.38 12.01
N THR A 419 -35.46 31.35 12.51
CA THR A 419 -34.10 30.94 12.10
C THR A 419 -34.03 30.50 10.64
N TYR A 420 -35.15 30.07 10.04
CA TYR A 420 -35.19 29.69 8.62
C TYR A 420 -34.72 30.81 7.70
N GLN A 421 -35.20 32.04 7.93
CA GLN A 421 -34.87 33.19 7.08
C GLN A 421 -33.40 33.57 7.20
N GLU A 422 -32.81 33.44 8.40
CA GLU A 422 -31.40 33.70 8.65
C GLU A 422 -30.49 32.68 7.94
N ILE A 423 -30.86 31.39 8.01
CA ILE A 423 -30.15 30.32 7.31
C ILE A 423 -30.28 30.49 5.79
N PHE A 424 -31.49 30.75 5.30
CA PHE A 424 -31.77 30.97 3.87
C PHE A 424 -30.93 32.13 3.31
N MET A 425 -30.91 33.27 4.02
CA MET A 425 -30.09 34.42 3.61
C MET A 425 -28.59 34.11 3.66
N SER A 426 -28.15 33.34 4.66
CA SER A 426 -26.75 32.91 4.77
C SER A 426 -26.34 31.96 3.63
N MET A 427 -27.20 31.01 3.25
CA MET A 427 -26.99 30.13 2.09
C MET A 427 -26.86 30.94 0.81
N LYS A 428 -27.79 31.88 0.59
CA LYS A 428 -27.78 32.76 -0.58
C LYS A 428 -26.47 33.53 -0.69
N MET A 429 -26.01 34.13 0.40
CA MET A 429 -24.75 34.88 0.43
C MET A 429 -23.53 33.98 0.23
N ALA A 430 -23.54 32.76 0.79
CA ALA A 430 -22.46 31.79 0.58
C ALA A 430 -22.35 31.41 -0.90
N LEU A 431 -23.46 31.03 -1.54
CA LEU A 431 -23.48 30.70 -2.97
C LEU A 431 -23.05 31.88 -3.86
N GLN A 432 -23.44 33.11 -3.49
CA GLN A 432 -22.96 34.31 -4.18
C GLN A 432 -21.45 34.49 -4.05
N ASP A 433 -20.85 34.21 -2.89
CA ASP A 433 -19.39 34.26 -2.69
C ASP A 433 -18.66 33.25 -3.58
N PHE A 434 -19.18 32.02 -3.71
CA PHE A 434 -18.67 31.03 -4.68
C PHE A 434 -18.75 31.55 -6.13
N ARG A 435 -19.89 32.14 -6.51
CA ARG A 435 -20.07 32.69 -7.88
C ARG A 435 -19.14 33.86 -8.18
N ASN A 436 -18.89 34.72 -7.20
CA ASN A 436 -17.95 35.84 -7.35
C ASN A 436 -16.51 35.39 -7.62
N ARG A 437 -16.19 34.13 -7.30
CA ARG A 437 -14.89 33.48 -7.58
C ARG A 437 -14.98 32.44 -8.71
N TYR A 438 -16.04 32.49 -9.51
CA TYR A 438 -16.27 31.61 -10.65
C TYR A 438 -16.34 30.12 -10.28
N LEU A 439 -16.80 29.78 -9.07
CA LEU A 439 -16.96 28.40 -8.62
C LEU A 439 -18.43 27.95 -8.63
N ILE A 440 -18.63 26.70 -9.04
CA ILE A 440 -19.91 26.01 -9.08
C ILE A 440 -19.86 24.77 -8.20
N LEU A 441 -20.90 24.57 -7.38
CA LEU A 441 -21.03 23.43 -6.48
C LEU A 441 -22.02 22.44 -7.13
N ASN A 442 -21.50 21.45 -7.85
CA ASN A 442 -22.34 20.59 -8.71
C ASN A 442 -23.19 19.55 -7.95
N ASP A 443 -22.80 19.23 -6.72
CA ASP A 443 -23.40 18.16 -5.91
C ASP A 443 -23.67 18.64 -4.49
N LEU A 444 -24.06 19.91 -4.33
CA LEU A 444 -24.31 20.48 -3.01
C LEU A 444 -25.62 19.97 -2.45
N THR A 445 -25.54 19.23 -1.35
CA THR A 445 -26.70 18.74 -0.60
C THR A 445 -26.86 19.50 0.71
N ARG A 446 -27.95 19.26 1.44
CA ARG A 446 -28.14 19.86 2.77
C ARG A 446 -27.21 19.28 3.84
N ASP A 447 -26.74 18.05 3.64
CA ASP A 447 -25.77 17.42 4.55
C ASP A 447 -24.39 18.09 4.47
N ASP A 448 -24.11 18.79 3.36
CA ASP A 448 -22.91 19.58 3.14
C ASP A 448 -23.00 20.99 3.74
N ILE A 449 -24.12 21.33 4.40
CA ILE A 449 -24.36 22.64 5.01
C ILE A 449 -24.51 22.46 6.51
N LEU A 450 -23.54 22.99 7.25
CA LEU A 450 -23.53 22.99 8.70
C LEU A 450 -24.09 24.33 9.22
N TRP A 451 -24.97 24.25 10.20
CA TRP A 451 -25.46 25.41 10.94
C TRP A 451 -25.01 25.35 12.39
N ASP A 452 -24.29 26.39 12.82
CA ASP A 452 -23.99 26.65 14.22
C ASP A 452 -25.01 27.63 14.78
N SER A 453 -25.98 27.13 15.55
CA SER A 453 -27.03 27.95 16.14
C SER A 453 -26.53 28.87 17.25
N GLU A 454 -25.42 28.55 17.91
CA GLU A 454 -24.85 29.41 18.97
C GLU A 454 -24.19 30.64 18.34
N ARG A 455 -23.49 30.44 17.22
CA ARG A 455 -22.77 31.51 16.51
C ARG A 455 -23.54 32.14 15.37
N GLN A 456 -24.72 31.60 15.04
CA GLN A 456 -25.53 32.01 13.89
C GLN A 456 -24.72 32.01 12.59
N MET A 457 -23.96 30.93 12.37
CA MET A 457 -22.98 30.84 11.29
C MET A 457 -23.23 29.59 10.43
N LEU A 458 -23.31 29.82 9.12
CA LEU A 458 -23.40 28.77 8.12
C LEU A 458 -22.01 28.42 7.60
N THR A 459 -21.72 27.12 7.52
CA THR A 459 -20.49 26.60 6.93
C THR A 459 -20.84 25.58 5.85
N ILE A 460 -20.35 25.79 4.64
CA ILE A 460 -20.37 24.79 3.57
C ILE A 460 -19.19 23.84 3.80
N VAL A 461 -19.40 22.55 3.64
CA VAL A 461 -18.35 21.52 3.62
C VAL A 461 -18.45 20.75 2.32
N ASP A 462 -17.47 19.86 2.07
CA ASP A 462 -17.39 19.03 0.87
C ASP A 462 -17.42 19.78 -0.48
N LEU A 463 -16.23 20.11 -0.98
CA LEU A 463 -16.01 20.78 -2.27
C LEU A 463 -15.49 19.80 -3.33
N GLU A 464 -15.61 18.48 -3.13
CA GLU A 464 -14.99 17.49 -4.02
C GLU A 464 -15.63 17.41 -5.41
N SER A 465 -16.84 17.97 -5.54
CA SER A 465 -17.61 18.10 -6.77
C SER A 465 -17.62 19.54 -7.31
N CYS A 466 -16.73 20.41 -6.81
CA CYS A 466 -16.66 21.80 -7.24
C CYS A 466 -16.02 21.93 -8.63
N SER A 467 -16.54 22.81 -9.48
CA SER A 467 -15.99 23.11 -10.80
C SER A 467 -15.90 24.60 -11.07
N TRP A 468 -15.09 24.96 -12.07
CA TRP A 468 -14.92 26.33 -12.51
C TRP A 468 -15.94 26.65 -13.58
N GLN A 469 -16.55 27.82 -13.43
CA GLN A 469 -17.40 28.38 -14.46
C GLN A 469 -16.55 28.73 -15.70
N PRO A 470 -16.96 28.31 -16.91
CA PRO A 470 -16.29 28.70 -18.15
C PRO A 470 -16.31 30.24 -18.33
N GLU A 471 -15.17 30.82 -18.70
CA GLU A 471 -15.01 32.28 -18.87
C GLU A 471 -15.95 32.88 -19.94
N ASP A 472 -16.39 32.06 -20.89
CA ASP A 472 -17.28 32.43 -22.00
C ASP A 472 -18.76 32.49 -21.60
N ARG A 473 -19.11 32.08 -20.37
CA ARG A 473 -20.48 32.06 -19.87
C ARG A 473 -20.64 33.07 -18.74
N GLY A 474 -21.64 33.96 -18.84
CA GLY A 474 -22.02 34.86 -17.75
C GLY A 474 -22.41 34.09 -16.48
N PRO A 475 -22.24 34.68 -15.27
CA PRO A 475 -22.35 33.97 -13.98
C PRO A 475 -23.62 33.13 -13.88
N GLN A 476 -23.46 31.84 -13.58
CA GLN A 476 -24.62 30.95 -13.46
C GLN A 476 -25.47 31.37 -12.26
N SER A 477 -26.78 31.53 -12.48
CA SER A 477 -27.71 31.86 -11.40
C SER A 477 -27.65 30.83 -10.26
N ILE A 478 -27.62 31.31 -9.02
CA ILE A 478 -27.66 30.47 -7.81
C ILE A 478 -29.07 29.94 -7.49
N VAL A 479 -30.08 30.40 -8.24
CA VAL A 479 -31.49 30.10 -7.96
C VAL A 479 -31.77 28.60 -8.05
N TYR A 480 -31.08 27.88 -8.94
CA TYR A 480 -31.22 26.44 -9.07
C TYR A 480 -30.70 25.69 -7.84
N GLU A 481 -29.50 26.03 -7.34
CA GLU A 481 -28.98 25.43 -6.09
C GLU A 481 -29.87 25.79 -4.91
N MET A 482 -30.31 27.04 -4.81
CA MET A 482 -31.23 27.47 -3.74
C MET A 482 -32.55 26.69 -3.78
N ALA A 483 -33.17 26.51 -4.94
CA ALA A 483 -34.40 25.74 -5.08
C ALA A 483 -34.21 24.29 -4.64
N TYR A 484 -33.10 23.66 -5.03
CA TYR A 484 -32.78 22.29 -4.66
C TYR A 484 -32.52 22.16 -3.15
N LEU A 485 -31.66 23.02 -2.59
CA LEU A 485 -31.33 23.03 -1.17
C LEU A 485 -32.52 23.33 -0.28
N THR A 486 -33.44 24.18 -0.71
CA THR A 486 -34.58 24.59 0.14
C THR A 486 -35.79 23.71 -0.07
N GLY A 487 -35.86 22.99 -1.19
CA GLY A 487 -37.08 22.31 -1.66
C GLY A 487 -38.13 23.29 -2.20
N ASP A 488 -37.82 24.59 -2.25
CA ASP A 488 -38.73 25.62 -2.74
C ASP A 488 -38.53 25.87 -4.24
N TYR A 489 -39.19 25.03 -5.04
CA TYR A 489 -39.17 25.14 -6.49
C TYR A 489 -39.92 26.37 -7.03
N SER A 490 -40.64 27.12 -6.19
CA SER A 490 -41.25 28.39 -6.62
C SER A 490 -40.18 29.41 -7.01
N LEU A 491 -38.98 29.32 -6.43
CA LEU A 491 -37.82 30.14 -6.78
C LEU A 491 -37.45 30.05 -8.26
N LEU A 492 -37.68 28.89 -8.91
CA LEU A 492 -37.38 28.70 -10.32
C LEU A 492 -38.25 29.55 -11.25
N SER A 493 -39.44 29.96 -10.80
CA SER A 493 -40.30 30.87 -11.57
C SER A 493 -39.68 32.26 -11.73
N HIS A 494 -38.76 32.64 -10.84
CA HIS A 494 -38.02 33.89 -10.87
C HIS A 494 -36.67 33.79 -11.60
N ALA A 495 -36.26 32.60 -12.07
CA ALA A 495 -34.98 32.38 -12.74
C ALA A 495 -35.00 32.64 -14.27
N ASN A 496 -36.19 32.73 -14.87
CA ASN A 496 -36.40 32.93 -16.31
C ASN A 496 -36.61 34.41 -16.71
N ILE A 497 -36.16 35.35 -15.87
CA ILE A 497 -36.07 36.80 -16.13
C ILE A 497 -34.62 37.20 -15.94
#